data_AF-A0A6A0H6P5-F1
#
_entry.id   AF-A0A6A0H6P5-F1
#
_cell.length_a   1.000
_cell.length_b   1.000
_cell.length_c   1.000
_cell.angle_alpha   90.00
_cell.angle_beta   90.00
_cell.angle_gamma   90.00
#
_symmetry.space_group_name_H-M   'P 1'
#
loop_
_entity.id
_entity.type
_entity.pdbx_description
1 polymer ?
#
loop_
_entity_poly.entity_id
_entity_poly.type
_entity_poly.pdbx_seq_one_letter_code
_entity_poly.pdbx_strand_id
1 'polypeptide(L)'
;MEPFTKPVDVVQFPTYHEVVLHPVDFTTLEANINNRVYGSTEAFVADVGWILHNSVIFNGENPGAGCERPRTWELGARDREPGSWRLAHPLVWARLKGFPYWPAKAVKWHNSSVDVRFFGRHDKAWVSAKDCYLLSEKMPVALKGRNKTLESCMTEVRSGGP
;
A
#
# COMPACT_ATOMS: atom_id res chain seq x y z
N MET A 1 24.68 2.16 9.31
CA MET A 1 24.03 2.59 8.06
C MET A 1 22.64 3.06 8.44
N GLU A 2 22.23 4.24 8.00
CA GLU A 2 20.92 4.78 8.35
C GLU A 2 19.81 4.10 7.51
N PRO A 3 18.67 3.70 8.10
CA PRO A 3 17.58 3.08 7.37
C PRO A 3 17.07 3.95 6.21
N PHE A 4 16.59 3.33 5.13
CA PHE A 4 15.97 4.00 3.96
C PHE A 4 16.90 4.90 3.13
N THR A 5 18.17 5.06 3.51
CA THR A 5 19.14 5.86 2.75
C THR A 5 19.65 5.18 1.48
N LYS A 6 19.44 3.88 1.34
CA LYS A 6 19.76 3.08 0.14
C LYS A 6 18.69 2.02 -0.08
N PRO A 7 18.60 1.43 -1.28
CA PRO A 7 17.76 0.28 -1.53
C PRO A 7 18.02 -0.85 -0.54
N VAL A 8 16.97 -1.61 -0.22
CA VAL A 8 17.08 -2.81 0.63
C VAL A 8 17.94 -3.85 -0.07
N ASP A 9 18.92 -4.41 0.65
CA ASP A 9 19.78 -5.47 0.11
C ASP A 9 19.01 -6.79 0.02
N VAL A 10 18.69 -7.19 -1.20
CA VAL A 10 17.95 -8.42 -1.51
C VAL A 10 18.76 -9.69 -1.26
N VAL A 11 20.08 -9.60 -1.17
CA VAL A 11 20.92 -10.74 -0.75
C VAL A 11 20.72 -10.99 0.73
N GLN A 12 20.62 -9.92 1.52
CA GLN A 12 20.31 -10.00 2.95
C GLN A 12 18.84 -10.34 3.20
N PHE A 13 17.93 -9.86 2.34
CA PHE A 13 16.49 -10.03 2.45
C PHE A 13 15.85 -10.58 1.16
N PRO A 14 16.02 -11.87 0.84
CA PRO A 14 15.57 -12.45 -0.42
C PRO A 14 14.07 -12.37 -0.66
N THR A 15 13.28 -12.37 0.41
CA THR A 15 11.81 -12.30 0.35
C THR A 15 11.28 -10.90 0.13
N TYR A 16 12.13 -9.86 0.12
CA TYR A 16 11.68 -8.47 0.02
C TYR A 16 10.81 -8.23 -1.22
N HIS A 17 11.23 -8.74 -2.37
CA HIS A 17 10.49 -8.62 -3.64
C HIS A 17 9.24 -9.49 -3.74
N GLU A 18 9.05 -10.46 -2.83
CA GLU A 18 7.81 -11.28 -2.78
C GLU A 18 6.66 -10.58 -2.04
N VAL A 19 6.97 -9.51 -1.31
CA VAL A 19 6.01 -8.83 -0.44
C VAL A 19 5.86 -7.36 -0.84
N VAL A 20 6.98 -6.70 -1.17
CA VAL A 20 7.03 -5.29 -1.53
C VAL A 20 6.81 -5.09 -3.03
N LEU A 21 5.74 -4.35 -3.37
CA LEU A 21 5.33 -4.10 -4.75
C LEU A 21 6.09 -2.98 -5.46
N HIS A 22 6.50 -1.95 -4.73
CA HIS A 22 7.16 -0.77 -5.29
C HIS A 22 8.28 -0.31 -4.34
N PRO A 23 9.51 -0.84 -4.49
CA PRO A 23 10.65 -0.43 -3.68
C PRO A 23 10.97 1.06 -3.88
N VAL A 24 11.02 1.82 -2.79
CA VAL A 24 11.44 3.23 -2.78
C VAL A 24 12.35 3.45 -1.57
N ASP A 25 13.33 4.32 -1.75
CA ASP A 25 14.33 4.72 -0.77
C ASP A 25 14.74 6.18 -1.05
N PHE A 26 15.53 6.80 -0.16
CA PHE A 26 15.88 8.21 -0.30
C PHE A 26 16.79 8.52 -1.49
N THR A 27 17.63 7.59 -1.95
CA THR A 27 18.41 7.82 -3.18
C THR A 27 17.51 7.79 -4.40
N THR A 28 16.49 6.93 -4.40
CA THR A 28 15.45 6.93 -5.44
C THR A 28 14.66 8.26 -5.45
N LEU A 29 14.23 8.75 -4.28
CA LEU A 29 13.51 10.03 -4.19
C LEU A 29 14.38 11.22 -4.67
N GLU A 30 15.64 11.27 -4.24
CA GLU A 30 16.58 12.32 -4.65
C GLU A 30 16.80 12.32 -6.17
N ALA A 31 17.01 11.15 -6.76
CA ALA A 31 17.14 11.00 -8.21
C ALA A 31 15.88 11.48 -8.94
N ASN A 32 14.69 11.12 -8.46
CA ASN A 32 13.42 11.54 -9.05
C ASN A 32 13.18 13.05 -8.96
N ILE A 33 13.59 13.70 -7.86
CA ILE A 33 13.58 15.17 -7.73
C ILE A 33 14.51 15.80 -8.77
N ASN A 34 15.76 15.33 -8.86
CA ASN A 34 16.77 15.88 -9.78
C ASN A 34 16.35 15.71 -11.25
N ASN A 35 15.71 14.59 -11.58
CA ASN A 35 15.20 14.30 -12.91
C ASN A 35 13.81 14.91 -13.20
N ARG A 36 13.25 15.68 -12.25
CA ARG A 36 11.93 16.35 -12.37
C ARG A 36 10.80 15.38 -12.73
N VAL A 37 10.83 14.17 -12.16
CA VAL A 37 9.81 13.14 -12.36
C VAL A 37 8.47 13.56 -11.74
N TYR A 38 8.52 14.30 -10.62
CA TYR A 38 7.32 14.73 -9.90
C TYR A 38 6.67 15.96 -10.54
N GLY A 39 5.47 15.77 -11.11
CA GLY A 39 4.65 16.87 -11.63
C GLY A 39 3.91 17.67 -10.55
N SER A 40 3.85 17.16 -9.31
CA SER A 40 3.20 17.83 -8.18
C SER A 40 3.79 17.37 -6.84
N THR A 41 3.51 18.13 -5.77
CA THR A 41 3.85 17.74 -4.40
C THR A 41 3.15 16.46 -3.97
N GLU A 42 1.94 16.22 -4.47
CA GLU A 42 1.16 15.01 -4.19
C GLU A 42 1.83 13.77 -4.78
N ALA A 43 2.45 13.88 -5.96
CA ALA A 43 3.19 12.78 -6.57
C ALA A 43 4.44 12.41 -5.74
N PHE A 44 5.19 13.41 -5.25
CA PHE A 44 6.32 13.17 -4.35
C PHE A 44 5.87 12.52 -3.02
N VAL A 45 4.80 13.05 -2.42
CA VAL A 45 4.24 12.53 -1.17
C VAL A 45 3.74 11.09 -1.34
N ALA A 46 3.21 10.73 -2.51
CA ALA A 46 2.83 9.35 -2.81
C ALA A 46 4.03 8.38 -2.76
N ASP A 47 5.17 8.76 -3.33
CA ASP A 47 6.41 7.97 -3.29
C ASP A 47 6.99 7.86 -1.87
N VAL A 48 6.95 8.95 -1.09
CA VAL A 48 7.33 8.89 0.34
C VAL A 48 6.41 7.92 1.09
N GLY A 49 5.13 7.88 0.75
CA GLY A 49 4.16 6.94 1.31
C GLY A 49 4.53 5.47 1.09
N TRP A 50 5.21 5.14 -0.02
CA TRP A 50 5.71 3.80 -0.28
C TRP A 50 6.80 3.35 0.70
N ILE A 51 7.68 4.25 1.13
CA ILE A 51 8.72 3.92 2.13
C ILE A 51 8.06 3.43 3.43
N LEU A 52 7.04 4.14 3.90
CA LEU A 52 6.29 3.74 5.09
C LEU A 52 5.51 2.43 4.85
N HIS A 53 4.82 2.32 3.72
CA HIS A 53 4.04 1.14 3.37
C HIS A 53 4.92 -0.12 3.33
N ASN A 54 6.05 -0.05 2.63
CA ASN A 54 7.00 -1.15 2.49
C ASN A 54 7.57 -1.56 3.84
N SER A 55 7.90 -0.59 4.70
CA SER A 55 8.38 -0.86 6.05
C SER A 55 7.34 -1.62 6.89
N VAL A 56 6.07 -1.21 6.85
CA VAL A 56 5.00 -1.89 7.58
C VAL A 56 4.75 -3.30 7.02
N ILE A 57 4.76 -3.45 5.70
CA ILE A 57 4.53 -4.72 5.03
C ILE A 57 5.64 -5.73 5.32
N PHE A 58 6.91 -5.29 5.23
CA PHE A 58 8.06 -6.19 5.37
C PHE A 58 8.44 -6.43 6.84
N ASN A 59 8.41 -5.41 7.69
CA ASN A 59 8.84 -5.51 9.09
C ASN A 59 7.69 -5.83 10.07
N GLY A 60 6.43 -5.71 9.64
CA GLY A 60 5.26 -5.93 10.49
C GLY A 60 5.00 -7.41 10.85
N GLU A 61 5.72 -8.35 10.25
CA GLU A 61 5.67 -9.77 10.56
C GLU A 61 6.75 -10.12 11.60
N ASN A 62 6.35 -10.24 12.87
CA ASN A 62 7.17 -10.91 13.88
C ASN A 62 7.16 -12.42 13.59
N PRO A 63 8.29 -13.11 13.35
CA PRO A 63 8.33 -14.48 12.80
C PRO A 63 7.75 -15.59 13.69
N GLY A 64 7.23 -15.27 14.88
CA GLY A 64 6.89 -16.25 15.92
C GLY A 64 5.40 -16.54 16.15
N ALA A 65 4.47 -15.90 15.43
CA ALA A 65 3.04 -16.13 15.65
C ALA A 65 2.32 -16.36 14.32
N GLY A 66 1.93 -17.61 14.05
CA GLY A 66 1.00 -17.94 12.97
C GLY A 66 -0.21 -17.00 13.02
N CYS A 67 -0.46 -16.29 11.92
CA CYS A 67 -1.37 -15.15 11.93
C CYS A 67 -2.59 -15.41 11.04
N GLU A 68 -3.65 -15.94 11.65
CA GLU A 68 -5.04 -15.78 11.19
C GLU A 68 -5.66 -14.52 11.82
N ARG A 69 -4.98 -13.37 11.77
CA ARG A 69 -5.58 -12.07 12.16
C ARG A 69 -5.50 -11.07 11.01
N PRO A 70 -6.54 -10.25 10.79
CA PRO A 70 -6.47 -9.16 9.82
C PRO A 70 -5.25 -8.28 10.13
N ARG A 71 -4.47 -7.91 9.11
CA ARG A 71 -3.31 -7.02 9.25
C ARG A 71 -3.79 -5.62 9.67
N THR A 72 -4.05 -5.42 10.96
CA THR A 72 -4.60 -4.18 11.50
C THR A 72 -3.52 -3.11 11.59
N TRP A 73 -3.59 -2.16 10.65
CA TRP A 73 -2.85 -0.89 10.60
C TRP A 73 -3.18 0.09 11.74
N GLU A 74 -3.94 -0.36 12.74
CA GLU A 74 -4.38 0.40 13.91
C GLU A 74 -3.21 0.98 14.73
N LEU A 75 -2.05 0.32 14.72
CA LEU A 75 -0.84 0.81 15.40
C LEU A 75 -0.33 2.15 14.82
N GLY A 76 -0.60 2.45 13.54
CA GLY A 76 -0.22 3.73 12.93
C GLY A 76 -1.32 4.80 12.95
N ALA A 77 -2.53 4.45 13.42
CA ALA A 77 -3.74 5.25 13.26
C ALA A 77 -4.35 5.74 14.58
N ARG A 78 -4.11 5.05 15.71
CA ARG A 78 -4.65 5.47 17.01
C ARG A 78 -4.03 6.76 17.55
N ASP A 79 -2.79 7.08 17.14
CA ASP A 79 -2.05 8.26 17.61
C ASP A 79 -1.89 9.35 16.53
N ARG A 80 -2.63 9.28 15.41
CA ARG A 80 -2.57 10.33 14.36
C ARG A 80 -3.56 11.45 14.63
N GLU A 81 -3.02 12.64 14.86
CA GLU A 81 -3.75 13.91 14.86
C GLU A 81 -4.70 14.03 13.64
N PRO A 82 -5.95 14.51 13.83
CA PRO A 82 -6.91 14.74 12.76
C PRO A 82 -6.34 15.70 11.70
N GLY A 83 -5.84 15.16 10.59
CA GLY A 83 -5.21 15.96 9.52
C GLY A 83 -3.93 15.33 8.94
N SER A 84 -3.30 14.41 9.67
CA SER A 84 -2.11 13.66 9.21
C SER A 84 -2.40 12.68 8.05
N TRP A 85 -3.69 12.42 7.75
CA TRP A 85 -4.15 11.61 6.61
C TRP A 85 -3.81 12.21 5.23
N ARG A 86 -3.30 13.45 5.18
CA ARG A 86 -2.87 14.09 3.92
C ARG A 86 -1.53 13.56 3.37
N LEU A 87 -0.76 12.82 4.16
CA LEU A 87 0.64 12.52 3.84
C LEU A 87 0.88 11.13 3.21
N ALA A 88 0.00 10.15 3.42
CA ALA A 88 0.06 8.88 2.71
C ALA A 88 -1.21 8.10 3.01
N HIS A 89 -2.04 7.86 1.99
CA HIS A 89 -3.19 6.96 2.11
C HIS A 89 -2.70 5.51 2.03
N PRO A 90 -2.91 4.69 3.07
CA PRO A 90 -2.50 3.28 3.03
C PRO A 90 -3.13 2.57 1.83
N LEU A 91 -2.32 1.76 1.15
CA LEU A 91 -2.80 0.91 0.07
C LEU A 91 -3.38 -0.36 0.66
N VAL A 92 -4.57 -0.72 0.20
CA VAL A 92 -5.32 -1.88 0.68
C VAL A 92 -5.91 -2.69 -0.47
N TRP A 93 -5.99 -3.99 -0.28
CA TRP A 93 -6.96 -4.85 -0.93
C TRP A 93 -8.31 -4.65 -0.24
N ALA A 94 -9.28 -4.07 -0.95
CA ALA A 94 -10.63 -3.86 -0.44
C ALA A 94 -11.66 -4.67 -1.23
N ARG A 95 -12.70 -5.18 -0.56
CA ARG A 95 -13.75 -5.98 -1.20
C ARG A 95 -15.14 -5.47 -0.89
N LEU A 96 -15.94 -5.31 -1.93
CA LEU A 96 -17.39 -5.10 -1.82
C LEU A 96 -18.14 -6.43 -1.91
N LYS A 97 -19.30 -6.52 -1.25
CA LYS A 97 -20.16 -7.70 -1.32
C LYS A 97 -20.54 -7.99 -2.79
N GLY A 98 -20.22 -9.19 -3.26
CA GLY A 98 -20.46 -9.60 -4.65
C GLY A 98 -19.33 -9.28 -5.64
N PHE A 99 -18.26 -8.61 -5.21
CA PHE A 99 -17.10 -8.28 -6.03
C PHE A 99 -15.82 -8.96 -5.53
N PRO A 100 -14.83 -9.19 -6.40
CA PRO A 100 -13.50 -9.61 -5.99
C PRO A 100 -12.79 -8.53 -5.14
N TYR A 101 -11.71 -8.93 -4.44
CA TYR A 101 -10.79 -7.95 -3.87
C TYR A 101 -10.17 -7.10 -4.99
N TRP A 102 -10.05 -5.80 -4.73
CA TRP A 102 -9.51 -4.83 -5.68
C TRP A 102 -8.55 -3.88 -4.95
N PRO A 103 -7.47 -3.42 -5.60
CA PRO A 103 -6.57 -2.46 -4.99
C PRO A 103 -7.29 -1.12 -4.78
N ALA A 104 -7.05 -0.49 -3.62
CA ALA A 104 -7.62 0.79 -3.27
C ALA A 104 -6.71 1.59 -2.32
N LYS A 105 -6.93 2.91 -2.29
CA LYS A 105 -6.36 3.83 -1.28
C LYS A 105 -7.36 3.99 -0.13
N ALA A 106 -6.95 3.72 1.11
CA ALA A 106 -7.76 4.00 2.29
C ALA A 106 -7.67 5.48 2.65
N VAL A 107 -8.81 6.19 2.62
CA VAL A 107 -8.86 7.66 2.74
C VAL A 107 -9.32 8.08 4.13
N LYS A 108 -10.44 7.53 4.61
CA LYS A 108 -11.00 7.87 5.92
C LYS A 108 -11.49 6.64 6.64
N TRP A 109 -11.48 6.72 7.97
CA TRP A 109 -12.10 5.71 8.82
C TRP A 109 -13.32 6.29 9.51
N HIS A 110 -14.36 5.48 9.61
CA HIS A 110 -15.54 5.81 10.39
C HIS A 110 -16.09 4.54 11.04
N ASN A 111 -16.05 4.51 12.38
CA ASN A 111 -16.51 3.40 13.23
C ASN A 111 -15.83 2.06 12.90
N SER A 112 -16.40 1.30 11.97
CA SER A 112 -15.91 -0.03 11.53
C SER A 112 -15.85 -0.16 10.00
N SER A 113 -15.85 0.99 9.32
CA SER A 113 -15.83 1.08 7.86
C SER A 113 -14.73 2.04 7.42
N VAL A 114 -14.20 1.77 6.24
CA VAL A 114 -13.12 2.51 5.58
C VAL A 114 -13.67 3.12 4.30
N ASP A 115 -13.55 4.43 4.14
CA ASP A 115 -13.74 5.10 2.85
C ASP A 115 -12.51 4.76 2.00
N VAL A 116 -12.72 4.00 0.94
CA VAL A 116 -11.67 3.57 0.01
C VAL A 116 -11.90 4.14 -1.38
N ARG A 117 -10.81 4.40 -2.09
CA ARG A 117 -10.84 4.79 -3.51
C ARG A 117 -10.14 3.73 -4.34
N PHE A 118 -10.90 3.05 -5.20
CA PHE A 118 -10.37 1.98 -6.04
C PHE A 118 -9.52 2.53 -7.18
N PHE A 119 -8.43 1.83 -7.51
CA PHE A 119 -7.59 2.15 -8.68
C PHE A 119 -8.31 1.82 -10.00
N GLY A 120 -7.91 2.49 -11.09
CA GLY A 120 -8.49 2.36 -12.43
C GLY A 120 -9.81 3.11 -12.65
N ARG A 121 -10.89 2.72 -11.96
CA ARG A 121 -12.21 3.37 -12.13
C ARG A 121 -12.45 4.59 -11.24
N HIS A 122 -11.58 4.83 -10.26
CA HIS A 122 -11.69 5.93 -9.28
C HIS A 122 -12.99 5.93 -8.46
N ASP A 123 -13.71 4.80 -8.44
CA ASP A 123 -14.92 4.64 -7.64
C ASP A 123 -14.59 4.75 -6.14
N LYS A 124 -15.45 5.46 -5.39
CA LYS A 124 -15.33 5.60 -3.93
C LYS A 124 -16.39 4.73 -3.26
N ALA A 125 -16.01 4.05 -2.18
CA ALA A 125 -16.96 3.25 -1.42
C ALA A 125 -16.57 3.14 0.05
N TRP A 126 -17.58 2.97 0.91
CA TRP A 126 -17.38 2.52 2.28
C TRP A 126 -17.30 0.99 2.31
N VAL A 127 -16.15 0.46 2.73
CA VAL A 127 -15.89 -0.98 2.85
C VAL A 127 -15.71 -1.34 4.32
N SER A 128 -16.22 -2.50 4.75
CA SER A 128 -16.01 -2.93 6.13
C SER A 128 -14.52 -3.11 6.40
N ALA A 129 -14.06 -2.68 7.57
CA ALA A 129 -12.70 -2.92 8.05
C ALA A 129 -12.24 -4.38 7.91
N LYS A 130 -13.16 -5.33 8.08
CA LYS A 130 -12.91 -6.78 7.99
C LYS A 130 -12.63 -7.26 6.56
N ASP A 131 -13.05 -6.47 5.58
CA ASP A 131 -12.89 -6.73 4.15
C ASP A 131 -11.77 -5.88 3.52
N CYS A 132 -10.90 -5.30 4.36
CA CYS A 132 -9.73 -4.52 3.97
C CYS A 132 -8.46 -5.19 4.49
N TYR A 133 -7.50 -5.44 3.60
CA TYR A 133 -6.18 -5.99 3.92
C TYR A 133 -5.12 -5.05 3.39
N LEU A 134 -3.98 -4.91 4.07
CA LEU A 134 -2.88 -4.14 3.51
C LEU A 134 -2.45 -4.74 2.16
N LEU A 135 -2.20 -3.85 1.19
CA LEU A 135 -1.80 -4.25 -0.14
C LEU A 135 -0.42 -4.94 -0.08
N SER A 136 -0.36 -6.15 -0.59
CA SER A 136 0.86 -6.94 -0.79
C SER A 136 0.79 -7.62 -2.15
N GLU A 137 1.90 -8.18 -2.63
CA GLU A 137 1.93 -8.89 -3.92
C GLU A 137 0.89 -10.01 -4.00
N LYS A 138 0.75 -10.80 -2.92
CA LYS A 138 -0.26 -11.85 -2.84
C LYS A 138 -1.61 -11.27 -2.40
N MET A 139 -2.67 -11.61 -3.14
CA MET A 139 -4.05 -11.31 -2.75
C MET A 139 -4.47 -12.18 -1.55
N PRO A 140 -5.32 -11.67 -0.64
CA PRO A 140 -5.85 -12.46 0.48
C PRO A 140 -6.64 -13.70 0.03
N VAL A 141 -7.30 -13.61 -1.13
CA VAL A 141 -8.05 -14.71 -1.74
C VAL A 141 -7.70 -14.77 -3.22
N ALA A 142 -7.26 -15.93 -3.70
CA ALA A 142 -6.95 -16.16 -5.10
C ALA A 142 -8.21 -16.00 -5.97
N LEU A 143 -8.09 -15.24 -7.06
CA LEU A 143 -9.18 -15.08 -8.02
C LEU A 143 -9.33 -16.35 -8.85
N LYS A 144 -10.59 -16.72 -9.12
CA LYS A 144 -10.89 -17.76 -10.10
C LYS A 144 -10.81 -17.14 -11.50
N GLY A 145 -9.72 -17.44 -12.22
CA GLY A 145 -9.50 -17.01 -13.59
C GLY A 145 -8.71 -15.70 -13.74
N ARG A 146 -8.33 -15.38 -14.98
CA ARG A 146 -7.49 -14.24 -15.32
C ARG A 146 -8.33 -12.97 -15.50
N ASN A 147 -7.98 -11.89 -14.82
CA ASN A 147 -8.69 -10.61 -14.91
C ASN A 147 -7.76 -9.52 -15.46
N LYS A 148 -7.85 -9.23 -16.76
CA LYS A 148 -7.01 -8.24 -17.46
C LYS A 148 -7.14 -6.83 -16.89
N THR A 149 -8.33 -6.45 -16.40
CA THR A 149 -8.56 -5.15 -15.79
C THR A 149 -7.80 -5.02 -14.46
N LEU A 150 -7.75 -6.09 -13.68
CA LEU A 150 -6.97 -6.12 -12.45
C LEU A 150 -5.46 -6.06 -12.73
N GLU A 151 -4.97 -6.79 -13.75
CA GLU A 151 -3.57 -6.72 -14.17
C GLU A 151 -3.18 -5.27 -14.53
N SER A 152 -4.04 -4.55 -15.26
CA SER A 152 -3.83 -3.13 -15.58
C SER A 152 -3.79 -2.24 -14.32
N CYS A 153 -4.73 -2.45 -13.38
CA CYS A 153 -4.73 -1.70 -12.12
C CYS A 153 -3.50 -2.00 -11.26
N MET A 154 -3.01 -3.24 -11.24
CA MET A 154 -1.80 -3.59 -10.49
C MET A 154 -0.54 -2.98 -11.11
N THR A 155 -0.50 -2.79 -12.43
CA THR A 155 0.56 -2.01 -13.10
C THR A 155 0.52 -0.55 -12.67
N GLU A 156 -0.67 0.07 -12.63
CA GLU A 156 -0.87 1.44 -12.14
C GLU A 156 -0.46 1.59 -10.67
N VAL A 157 -0.77 0.61 -9.83
CA VAL A 157 -0.32 0.61 -8.42
C VAL A 157 1.20 0.50 -8.33
N ARG A 158 1.82 -0.40 -9.10
CA ARG A 158 3.28 -0.57 -9.14
C ARG A 158 4.03 0.64 -9.69
N SER A 159 3.36 1.52 -10.43
CA SER A 159 3.94 2.78 -10.89
C SER A 159 3.77 3.93 -9.90
N GLY A 160 3.27 3.68 -8.68
CA GLY A 160 3.02 4.73 -7.68
C GLY A 160 1.59 5.27 -7.67
N GLY A 161 0.71 4.73 -8.52
CA GLY A 161 -0.65 5.20 -8.76
C GLY A 161 -0.78 6.12 -9.99
N PRO A 162 -2.00 6.53 -10.34
CA PRO A 162 -2.25 7.51 -11.39
C PRO A 162 -1.89 8.93 -10.91
#